data_AF-A0A2M7MAA3-F1
#
_entry.id   AF-A0A2M7MAA3-F1
#
_cell.length_a   1.000
_cell.length_b   1.000
_cell.length_c   1.000
_cell.angle_alpha   90.00
_cell.angle_beta   90.00
_cell.angle_gamma   90.00
#
_symmetry.space_group_name_H-M   'P 1'
#
loop_
_entity.id
_entity.type
_entity.pdbx_description
1 polymer ?
#
loop_
_entity_poly.entity_id
_entity_poly.type
_entity_poly.pdbx_seq_one_letter_code
_entity_poly.pdbx_strand_id
1 'polypeptide(L)' 'MDIFQKLFLYLGAAIAACFLLVVLIVLGTAENGQLSVEGLQHLSEPLRSFYAFFQWFVYIWLASGLVLLLRFLKRILGR' A
#
# COMPACT_ATOMS: atom_id res chain seq x y z
N MET A 1 4.54 -19.66 10.34
CA MET A 1 4.93 -18.51 9.50
C MET A 1 6.27 -17.98 9.96
N ASP A 2 7.24 -17.93 9.05
CA ASP A 2 8.50 -17.24 9.31
C ASP A 2 8.31 -15.73 9.37
N ILE A 3 9.35 -15.01 9.82
CA ILE A 3 9.28 -13.55 9.99
C ILE A 3 8.94 -12.81 8.70
N PHE A 4 9.42 -13.29 7.54
CA PHE A 4 9.13 -12.65 6.24
C PHE A 4 7.67 -12.88 5.83
N GLN A 5 7.10 -14.06 6.08
CA GLN A 5 5.67 -14.31 5.86
C GLN A 5 4.78 -13.44 6.76
N LYS A 6 5.15 -13.27 8.04
CA LYS A 6 4.41 -12.41 8.97
C LYS A 6 4.47 -10.95 8.53
N LEU A 7 5.66 -10.46 8.19
CA LEU A 7 5.85 -9.11 7.67
C LEU A 7 5.03 -8.90 6.41
N PHE A 8 5.15 -9.78 5.42
CA PHE A 8 4.41 -9.65 4.16
C PHE A 8 2.89 -9.63 4.37
N LEU A 9 2.36 -10.52 5.21
CA LEU A 9 0.92 -10.60 5.45
C LEU A 9 0.40 -9.38 6.22
N TYR A 10 0.97 -9.09 7.39
CA TYR A 10 0.45 -8.05 8.28
C TYR A 10 0.75 -6.65 7.77
N LEU A 11 1.94 -6.41 7.23
CA LEU A 11 2.27 -5.12 6.62
C LEU A 11 1.45 -4.89 5.36
N GLY A 12 1.21 -5.93 4.55
CA GLY A 12 0.33 -5.85 3.38
C GLY A 12 -1.12 -5.51 3.75
N ALA A 13 -1.66 -6.15 4.80
CA ALA A 13 -2.99 -5.83 5.31
C ALA A 13 -3.09 -4.40 5.83
N ALA A 14 -2.07 -3.93 6.58
CA ALA A 14 -2.01 -2.55 7.05
C ALA A 14 -1.92 -1.55 5.88
N ILE A 15 -1.09 -1.82 4.87
CA ILE A 15 -1.00 -1.02 3.63
C ILE A 15 -2.38 -0.92 2.96
N ALA A 16 -3.05 -2.05 2.75
CA ALA A 16 -4.38 -2.07 2.12
C ALA A 16 -5.41 -1.27 2.93
N ALA A 17 -5.43 -1.43 4.25
CA ALA A 17 -6.33 -0.68 5.13
C ALA A 17 -6.09 0.84 5.04
N CYS A 18 -4.83 1.28 5.06
CA CYS A 18 -4.49 2.69 4.93
C CYS A 18 -4.91 3.25 3.56
N PHE A 19 -4.66 2.53 2.47
CA PHE A 19 -5.10 2.95 1.13
C PHE A 19 -6.62 3.03 1.04
N LEU A 20 -7.35 2.09 1.64
CA LEU A 20 -8.80 2.12 1.69
C LEU A 20 -9.30 3.38 2.42
N LEU A 21 -8.69 3.74 3.55
CA LEU A 21 -9.03 4.99 4.26
C LEU A 21 -8.76 6.23 3.39
N VAL A 22 -7.61 6.29 2.70
CA VAL A 22 -7.29 7.39 1.78
C VAL A 22 -8.34 7.50 0.69
N VAL A 23 -8.74 6.37 0.09
CA VAL A 23 -9.80 6.33 -0.93
C VAL A 23 -11.12 6.83 -0.37
N LEU A 24 -11.51 6.42 0.84
CA LEU A 24 -12.75 6.91 1.47
C LEU A 24 -12.73 8.42 1.74
N ILE A 25 -11.60 8.96 2.19
CA ILE A 25 -11.43 10.40 2.40
C ILE A 25 -11.59 11.15 1.07
N VAL A 26 -10.90 10.69 0.02
CA VAL A 26 -10.94 11.27 -1.33
C VAL A 26 -12.33 11.18 -1.95
N LEU A 27 -13.02 10.04 -1.80
CA LEU A 27 -14.40 9.88 -2.28
C LEU A 27 -15.39 10.75 -1.48
N GLY A 28 -15.08 11.03 -0.21
CA GLY A 28 -15.86 11.95 0.62
C GLY A 28 -15.87 13.39 0.10
N THR A 29 -14.94 13.77 -0.77
CA THR A 29 -14.92 15.10 -1.42
C THR A 29 -15.59 15.11 -2.79
N ALA A 30 -16.24 14.01 -3.20
CA ALA A 30 -16.93 13.95 -4.48
C ALA A 30 -18.21 14.81 -4.45
N GLU A 31 -18.36 15.70 -5.41
CA GLU A 31 -19.58 16.51 -5.59
C GLU A 31 -20.44 15.90 -6.69
N ASN A 32 -21.74 15.71 -6.43
CA ASN A 32 -22.68 15.09 -7.37
C ASN A 32 -22.23 13.71 -7.91
N GLY A 33 -21.49 12.94 -7.09
CA GLY A 33 -20.93 11.65 -7.48
C GLY A 33 -19.76 11.74 -8.46
N GLN A 34 -19.21 12.93 -8.68
CA GLN A 34 -18.03 13.16 -9.50
C GLN A 34 -16.89 13.71 -8.66
N LEU A 35 -15.69 13.27 -9.02
CA LEU A 35 -14.47 13.69 -8.36
C LEU A 35 -13.78 14.72 -9.25
N SER A 36 -13.63 15.94 -8.74
CA SER A 36 -12.99 17.05 -9.45
C SER A 36 -11.59 17.31 -8.91
N VAL A 37 -10.71 17.87 -9.74
CA VAL A 37 -9.34 18.21 -9.33
C VAL A 37 -9.37 19.39 -8.36
N GLU A 38 -10.27 20.34 -8.57
CA GLU A 38 -10.48 21.48 -7.68
C GLU A 38 -10.92 21.01 -6.29
N GLY A 39 -11.84 20.03 -6.22
CA GLY A 39 -12.29 19.43 -4.97
C GLY A 39 -11.19 18.73 -4.19
N LEU A 40 -10.11 18.29 -4.86
CA LEU A 40 -8.97 17.62 -4.22
C LEU A 40 -7.81 18.55 -3.85
N GLN A 41 -7.80 19.81 -4.28
CA GLN A 41 -6.65 20.69 -4.07
C GLN A 41 -6.27 20.82 -2.58
N HIS A 42 -7.26 20.92 -1.70
CA HIS A 42 -7.05 21.02 -0.26
C HIS A 42 -6.43 19.75 0.37
N LEU A 43 -6.55 18.59 -0.30
CA LEU A 43 -5.96 17.31 0.13
C LEU A 43 -4.58 17.05 -0.48
N SER A 44 -4.15 17.84 -1.46
CA SER A 44 -2.92 17.59 -2.22
C SER A 44 -1.67 17.48 -1.34
N GLU A 45 -1.48 18.41 -0.41
CA GLU A 45 -0.33 18.44 0.49
C GLU A 45 -0.38 17.30 1.54
N PRO A 46 -1.50 17.06 2.24
CA PRO A 46 -1.66 15.86 3.08
C PRO A 46 -1.39 14.54 2.34
N LEU A 47 -1.94 14.37 1.13
CA LEU A 47 -1.76 13.14 0.34
C LEU A 47 -0.31 12.97 -0.10
N ARG A 48 0.37 14.06 -0.50
CA ARG A 48 1.79 14.02 -0.85
C ARG A 48 2.67 13.67 0.33
N SER A 49 2.39 14.25 1.50
CA SER A 49 3.09 13.93 2.75
C SER A 49 2.87 12.47 3.17
N PHE A 50 1.62 12.01 3.12
CA PHE A 50 1.28 10.61 3.36
C PHE A 50 2.05 9.69 2.42
N TYR A 51 2.02 9.94 1.10
CA TYR A 51 2.79 9.16 0.13
C TYR A 51 4.28 9.11 0.45
N ALA A 52 4.89 10.27 0.74
CA ALA A 52 6.32 10.38 1.01
C ALA A 52 6.77 9.58 2.23
N PHE A 53 5.89 9.45 3.24
CA PHE A 53 6.12 8.61 4.40
C PHE A 53 5.81 7.13 4.10
N PHE A 54 4.67 6.86 3.46
CA PHE A 54 4.14 5.51 3.27
C PHE A 54 4.93 4.67 2.27
N GLN A 55 5.58 5.31 1.28
CA GLN A 55 6.43 4.63 0.30
C GLN A 55 7.48 3.72 0.94
N TRP A 56 8.04 4.09 2.10
CA TRP A 56 9.04 3.29 2.80
C TRP A 56 8.48 1.96 3.30
N PHE A 57 7.25 1.97 3.82
CA PHE A 57 6.56 0.76 4.26
C PHE A 57 6.25 -0.15 3.07
N VAL A 58 5.85 0.43 1.94
CA VAL A 58 5.63 -0.32 0.69
C VAL A 58 6.94 -0.96 0.20
N TYR A 59 8.07 -0.27 0.27
CA TYR A 59 9.37 -0.85 -0.10
C TYR A 59 9.79 -2.00 0.81
N ILE A 60 9.60 -1.88 2.13
CA ILE A 60 9.85 -2.98 3.08
C ILE A 60 8.93 -4.17 2.77
N TRP A 61 7.67 -3.91 2.49
CA TRP A 61 6.70 -4.94 2.12
C TRP A 61 7.10 -5.64 0.81
N LEU A 62 7.45 -4.90 -0.24
CA LEU A 62 7.93 -5.45 -1.52
C LEU A 62 9.18 -6.31 -1.34
N ALA A 63 10.14 -5.84 -0.53
CA ALA A 63 11.35 -6.60 -0.22
C ALA A 63 11.01 -7.94 0.45
N SER A 64 10.07 -7.95 1.40
CA SER A 64 9.60 -9.18 2.04
C SER A 64 8.92 -10.13 1.04
N GLY A 65 8.11 -9.60 0.11
CA GLY A 65 7.48 -10.38 -0.95
C GLY A 65 8.51 -11.00 -1.91
N LEU A 66 9.55 -10.25 -2.27
CA LEU A 66 10.63 -10.74 -3.13
C LEU A 66 11.37 -11.92 -2.48
N VAL A 67 11.68 -11.83 -1.18
CA VAL A 67 12.30 -12.93 -0.43
C VAL A 67 11.43 -14.18 -0.45
N LEU A 68 10.12 -14.04 -0.24
CA LEU A 68 9.18 -15.17 -0.27
C LEU A 68 9.06 -15.76 -1.68
N LEU A 69 9.01 -14.93 -2.71
CA LEU A 69 8.98 -15.36 -4.10
C LEU A 69 10.23 -16.14 -4.47
N LEU A 70 11.42 -15.66 -4.11
CA LEU A 70 12.67 -16.36 -4.36
C LEU A 70 12.72 -17.72 -3.66
N ARG A 71 12.23 -17.81 -2.41
CA ARG A 71 12.12 -19.09 -1.69
C ARG A 71 11.17 -20.06 -2.37
N PHE A 72 10.04 -19.55 -2.86
CA PHE A 72 9.05 -20.32 -3.60
C PHE A 72 9.63 -20.85 -4.92
N LEU A 73 10.27 -19.98 -5.70
CA LEU A 73 10.94 -20.34 -6.96
C LEU A 73 12.04 -21.37 -6.73
N LYS A 74 12.92 -21.19 -5.73
CA LYS A 74 13.96 -22.17 -5.39
C LYS A 74 13.38 -23.55 -5.08
N ARG A 75 12.21 -23.62 -4.44
CA ARG A 75 11.55 -24.89 -4.11
C ARG A 75 10.93 -25.57 -5.34
N ILE A 76 10.49 -24.81 -6.32
CA ILE A 76 9.86 -25.32 -7.55
C ILE A 76 10.92 -25.72 -8.58
N LEU A 77 11.91 -24.86 -8.81
CA LEU A 77 12.95 -25.03 -9.83
C LEU A 77 14.12 -25.90 -9.34
N GLY A 78 14.27 -26.10 -8.03
CA GLY A 78 15.31 -26.92 -7.41
C GLY A 78 14.88 -28.35 -7.10
N ARG A 79 13.74 -28.80 -7.61
CA ARG A 79 13.39 -30.22 -7.75
C ARG A 79 13.84 -30.70 -9.11
#